data_AF-A0A0Q9SPG5-F1
#
_entry.id   AF-A0A0Q9SPG5-F1
#
_cell.length_a   1.000
_cell.length_b   1.000
_cell.length_c   1.000
_cell.angle_alpha   90.00
_cell.angle_beta   90.00
_cell.angle_gamma   90.00
#
_symmetry.space_group_name_H-M   'P 1'
#
loop_
_entity.id
_entity.type
_entity.pdbx_description
1 polymer ?
#
loop_
_entity_poly.entity_id
_entity_poly.type
_entity_poly.pdbx_seq_one_letter_code
_entity_poly.pdbx_strand_id
1 'polypeptide(L)'
;MKRWLLAGLTFVLAALIILPTSALAYSYGDANTEAVAETFKLVQASVGDGADNWGAAEGAYKEIRAELVSHFGEGIAVTLDANFQAKDSKAVIANFKAVLVMNLDRRFTYATKGIDDYAESKLLLAKAKATFDTLEPYVGAGSSDINKAFEAALEALGNPGLFGVGKKDVQPDVFKEKVNFIYGKVKPLFPYTAYVKPTAPSETAPVAKPQETPKVEAPKSEPAAKPEQPAAGKDAKPAETKAPDAAAAVETKSPEPSATASASPTPTAEAAEPSAAVEAPAKASEAAASDAKQADSTKVASAHAPMQRTDKTNPLVSVAVIGGVIVLLGGGVWFARKKKWI
;
A
#
# COMPACT_ATOMS: atom_id res chain seq x y z
N MET A 1 -25.38 31.21 42.45
CA MET A 1 -23.98 30.79 42.15
C MET A 1 -23.82 29.29 41.89
N LYS A 2 -24.25 28.36 42.76
CA LYS A 2 -24.04 26.90 42.59
C LYS A 2 -24.69 26.32 41.31
N ARG A 3 -25.89 26.78 40.95
CA ARG A 3 -26.63 26.34 39.74
C ARG A 3 -26.03 26.85 38.43
N TRP A 4 -25.40 28.02 38.45
CA TRP A 4 -24.78 28.63 37.26
C TRP A 4 -23.41 28.02 36.95
N LEU A 5 -22.64 27.67 37.99
CA LEU A 5 -21.42 26.87 37.84
C LEU A 5 -21.71 25.46 37.33
N LEU A 6 -22.78 24.82 37.82
CA LEU A 6 -23.18 23.49 37.33
C LEU A 6 -23.59 23.55 35.86
N ALA A 7 -24.39 24.57 35.46
CA ALA A 7 -24.83 24.76 34.09
C ALA A 7 -23.66 25.04 33.12
N GLY A 8 -22.69 25.85 33.55
CA GLY A 8 -21.47 26.10 32.78
C GLY A 8 -20.62 24.84 32.59
N LEU A 9 -20.48 24.02 33.65
CA LEU A 9 -19.72 22.77 33.58
C LEU A 9 -20.42 21.72 32.68
N THR A 10 -21.75 21.60 32.74
CA THR A 10 -22.49 20.70 31.83
C THR A 10 -22.44 21.18 30.38
N PHE A 11 -22.40 22.49 30.14
CA PHE A 11 -22.26 23.03 28.78
C PHE A 11 -20.87 22.73 28.20
N VAL A 12 -19.81 22.90 28.99
CA VAL A 12 -18.44 22.54 28.57
C VAL A 12 -18.31 21.05 28.32
N LEU A 13 -18.90 20.21 29.18
CA LEU A 13 -18.88 18.76 29.01
C LEU A 13 -19.68 18.30 27.77
N ALA A 14 -20.85 18.90 27.51
CA ALA A 14 -21.63 18.64 26.31
C ALA A 14 -20.88 19.08 25.03
N ALA A 15 -20.20 20.23 25.07
CA ALA A 15 -19.39 20.70 23.94
C ALA A 15 -18.20 19.78 23.64
N LEU A 16 -17.59 19.16 24.66
CA LEU A 16 -16.51 18.18 24.50
C LEU A 16 -16.99 16.84 23.89
N ILE A 17 -18.27 16.48 24.04
CA ILE A 17 -18.86 15.25 23.46
C ILE A 17 -19.24 15.44 21.98
N ILE A 18 -19.50 16.68 21.54
CA ILE A 18 -19.92 16.99 20.16
C ILE A 18 -18.71 17.21 19.24
N LEU A 19 -17.50 17.34 19.78
CA LEU A 19 -16.29 17.34 18.96
C LEU A 19 -16.18 15.97 18.26
N PRO A 20 -16.10 15.90 16.93
CA PRO A 20 -15.94 14.63 16.24
C PRO A 20 -14.62 14.02 16.69
N THR A 21 -14.70 13.01 17.55
CA THR A 21 -13.59 12.10 17.81
C THR A 21 -13.44 11.20 16.60
N SER A 22 -13.07 11.77 15.45
CA SER A 22 -12.38 11.02 14.40
C SER A 22 -10.95 10.78 14.85
N ALA A 23 -10.79 10.19 16.04
CA ALA A 23 -9.79 9.18 16.21
C ALA A 23 -10.26 8.05 15.29
N LEU A 24 -9.97 8.18 14.01
CA LEU A 24 -9.76 7.00 13.18
C LEU A 24 -8.79 6.21 14.02
N ALA A 25 -9.27 5.11 14.61
CA ALA A 25 -8.43 4.13 15.25
C ALA A 25 -7.56 3.59 14.12
N TYR A 26 -6.53 4.37 13.77
CA TYR A 26 -5.43 3.97 12.93
C TYR A 26 -5.04 2.64 13.53
N SER A 27 -5.17 1.57 12.76
CA SER A 27 -5.14 0.21 13.26
C SER A 27 -3.73 -0.08 13.79
N TYR A 28 -3.46 0.36 15.02
CA TYR A 28 -2.23 0.09 15.76
C TYR A 28 -2.22 -1.32 16.34
N GLY A 29 -3.32 -2.08 16.16
CA GLY A 29 -3.52 -3.41 16.75
C GLY A 29 -3.20 -4.57 15.82
N ASP A 30 -3.28 -4.40 14.50
CA ASP A 30 -2.96 -5.49 13.56
C ASP A 30 -1.57 -5.27 12.96
N ALA A 31 -0.61 -6.08 13.39
CA ALA A 31 0.76 -6.05 12.90
C ALA A 31 0.87 -6.24 11.38
N ASN A 32 -0.14 -6.85 10.75
CA ASN A 32 -0.17 -7.12 9.32
C ASN A 32 -0.71 -5.94 8.49
N THR A 33 -1.21 -4.88 9.14
CA THR A 33 -1.65 -3.67 8.43
C THR A 33 -0.48 -2.97 7.76
N GLU A 34 -0.77 -2.35 6.62
CA GLU A 34 0.20 -1.63 5.80
C GLU A 34 -0.29 -0.20 5.57
N ALA A 35 0.48 0.77 6.06
CA ALA A 35 0.08 2.17 6.14
C ALA A 35 -0.26 2.78 4.76
N VAL A 36 0.50 2.42 3.73
CA VAL A 36 0.28 2.90 2.36
C VAL A 36 -1.01 2.29 1.78
N ALA A 37 -1.25 1.00 2.03
CA ALA A 37 -2.48 0.30 1.63
C ALA A 37 -3.73 0.86 2.30
N GLU A 38 -3.69 1.09 3.62
CA GLU A 38 -4.82 1.69 4.35
C GLU A 38 -5.08 3.12 3.89
N THR A 39 -4.02 3.90 3.63
CA THR A 39 -4.18 5.26 3.09
C THR A 39 -4.82 5.21 1.71
N PHE A 40 -4.41 4.28 0.85
CA PHE A 40 -5.02 4.14 -0.47
C PHE A 40 -6.52 3.86 -0.38
N LYS A 41 -6.97 2.99 0.53
CA LYS A 41 -8.40 2.72 0.74
C LYS A 41 -9.17 3.99 1.09
N LEU A 42 -8.62 4.83 1.96
CA LEU A 42 -9.21 6.13 2.32
C LEU A 42 -9.25 7.09 1.14
N VAL A 43 -8.16 7.19 0.36
CA VAL A 43 -8.08 8.03 -0.83
C VAL A 43 -9.08 7.56 -1.89
N GLN A 44 -9.12 6.26 -2.19
CA GLN A 44 -10.08 5.67 -3.13
C GLN A 44 -11.52 5.95 -2.70
N ALA A 45 -11.87 5.77 -1.42
CA ALA A 45 -13.22 6.05 -0.94
C ALA A 45 -13.57 7.55 -1.00
N SER A 46 -12.57 8.43 -0.91
CA SER A 46 -12.78 9.88 -0.82
C SER A 46 -12.86 10.57 -2.17
N VAL A 47 -12.07 10.12 -3.17
CA VAL A 47 -12.00 10.75 -4.50
C VAL A 47 -12.14 9.76 -5.65
N GLY A 48 -12.17 8.46 -5.40
CA GLY A 48 -12.44 7.44 -6.41
C GLY A 48 -13.92 7.32 -6.74
N ASP A 49 -14.24 6.68 -7.86
CA ASP A 49 -15.59 6.26 -8.26
C ASP A 49 -16.66 7.38 -8.24
N GLY A 50 -16.24 8.63 -8.47
CA GLY A 50 -17.12 9.81 -8.54
C GLY A 50 -17.28 10.57 -7.23
N ALA A 51 -16.58 10.19 -6.16
CA ALA A 51 -16.50 10.96 -4.93
C ALA A 51 -15.63 12.24 -5.11
N ASP A 52 -15.88 13.27 -4.30
CA ASP A 52 -15.23 14.60 -4.43
C ASP A 52 -14.68 15.12 -3.08
N ASN A 53 -14.43 14.24 -2.12
CA ASN A 53 -13.92 14.61 -0.80
C ASN A 53 -12.39 14.77 -0.80
N TRP A 54 -11.91 15.79 -1.52
CA TRP A 54 -10.48 16.09 -1.65
C TRP A 54 -9.79 16.38 -0.31
N GLY A 55 -10.49 17.03 0.63
CA GLY A 55 -9.92 17.37 1.94
C GLY A 55 -9.57 16.11 2.75
N ALA A 56 -10.45 15.10 2.75
CA ALA A 56 -10.18 13.83 3.41
C ALA A 56 -9.06 13.06 2.70
N ALA A 57 -9.08 13.00 1.37
CA ALA A 57 -8.07 12.29 0.59
C ALA A 57 -6.66 12.89 0.77
N GLU A 58 -6.54 14.22 0.67
CA GLU A 58 -5.27 14.91 0.85
C GLU A 58 -4.79 14.83 2.31
N GLY A 59 -5.71 14.88 3.28
CA GLY A 59 -5.41 14.67 4.69
C GLY A 59 -4.76 13.30 4.95
N ALA A 60 -5.39 12.22 4.46
CA ALA A 60 -4.86 10.87 4.59
C ALA A 60 -3.48 10.72 3.90
N TYR A 61 -3.32 11.26 2.68
CA TYR A 61 -2.05 11.23 1.97
C TYR A 61 -0.92 11.95 2.72
N LYS A 62 -1.20 13.12 3.32
CA LYS A 62 -0.20 13.90 4.08
C LYS A 62 0.39 13.12 5.26
N GLU A 63 -0.38 12.23 5.88
CA GLU A 63 0.08 11.41 7.01
C GLU A 63 1.21 10.45 6.60
N ILE A 64 1.19 9.93 5.37
CA ILE A 64 2.21 8.99 4.87
C ILE A 64 3.24 9.64 3.94
N ARG A 65 3.06 10.91 3.54
CA ARG A 65 3.93 11.56 2.55
C ARG A 65 5.41 11.45 2.92
N ALA A 66 5.76 11.68 4.18
CA ALA A 66 7.14 11.57 4.66
C ALA A 66 7.69 10.13 4.55
N GLU A 67 6.85 9.13 4.81
CA GLU A 67 7.22 7.72 4.62
C GLU A 67 7.48 7.41 3.14
N LEU A 68 6.63 7.92 2.24
CA LEU A 68 6.82 7.74 0.80
C LEU A 68 8.13 8.35 0.31
N VAL A 69 8.47 9.56 0.77
CA VAL A 69 9.76 10.20 0.46
C VAL A 69 10.92 9.34 0.98
N SER A 70 10.84 8.85 2.22
CA SER A 70 11.91 8.06 2.82
C SER A 70 12.16 6.72 2.12
N HIS A 71 11.15 6.13 1.48
CA HIS A 71 11.25 4.80 0.87
C HIS A 71 11.36 4.81 -0.64
N PHE A 72 10.75 5.79 -1.31
CA PHE A 72 10.65 5.83 -2.77
C PHE A 72 11.24 7.12 -3.37
N GLY A 73 11.63 8.09 -2.54
CA GLY A 73 12.23 9.35 -2.96
C GLY A 73 11.22 10.47 -3.22
N GLU A 74 11.74 11.70 -3.27
CA GLU A 74 10.92 12.92 -3.37
C GLU A 74 10.09 12.98 -4.67
N GLY A 75 10.58 12.40 -5.77
CA GLY A 75 9.87 12.41 -7.06
C GLY A 75 8.49 11.76 -7.00
N ILE A 76 8.32 10.73 -6.16
CA ILE A 76 7.02 10.07 -5.95
C ILE A 76 6.05 11.01 -5.25
N ALA A 77 6.49 11.64 -4.16
CA ALA A 77 5.67 12.59 -3.42
C ALA A 77 5.31 13.81 -4.27
N VAL A 78 6.27 14.38 -5.02
CA VAL A 78 6.01 15.50 -5.93
C VAL A 78 4.95 15.17 -6.98
N THR A 79 4.97 13.95 -7.52
CA THR A 79 3.96 13.52 -8.49
C THR A 79 2.58 13.40 -7.85
N LEU A 80 2.48 12.80 -6.67
CA LEU A 80 1.20 12.70 -5.96
C LEU A 80 0.69 14.09 -5.52
N ASP A 81 1.56 14.95 -5.01
CA ASP A 81 1.26 16.34 -4.67
C ASP A 81 0.64 17.07 -5.87
N ALA A 82 1.25 16.93 -7.05
CA ALA A 82 0.73 17.53 -8.28
C ALA A 82 -0.64 16.96 -8.69
N ASN A 83 -0.84 15.64 -8.58
CA ASN A 83 -2.12 15.00 -8.90
C ASN A 83 -3.24 15.47 -7.95
N PHE A 84 -2.94 15.58 -6.64
CA PHE A 84 -3.88 16.11 -5.65
C PHE A 84 -4.19 17.59 -5.88
N GLN A 85 -3.18 18.41 -6.19
CA GLN A 85 -3.37 19.84 -6.50
C GLN A 85 -4.23 20.04 -7.77
N ALA A 86 -4.02 19.20 -8.78
CA ALA A 86 -4.81 19.22 -10.01
C ALA A 86 -6.23 18.66 -9.83
N LYS A 87 -6.53 18.06 -8.66
CA LYS A 87 -7.78 17.31 -8.41
C LYS A 87 -8.09 16.28 -9.49
N ASP A 88 -7.04 15.64 -10.02
CA ASP A 88 -7.20 14.59 -11.02
C ASP A 88 -7.35 13.24 -10.33
N SER A 89 -8.60 12.85 -10.07
CA SER A 89 -8.92 11.58 -9.39
C SER A 89 -8.30 10.39 -10.12
N LYS A 90 -8.34 10.36 -11.45
CA LYS A 90 -7.79 9.25 -12.23
C LYS A 90 -6.28 9.16 -12.05
N ALA A 91 -5.57 10.29 -12.13
CA ALA A 91 -4.13 10.33 -11.94
C ALA A 91 -3.71 10.00 -10.50
N VAL A 92 -4.45 10.50 -9.49
CA VAL A 92 -4.22 10.17 -8.07
C VAL A 92 -4.35 8.66 -7.88
N ILE A 93 -5.49 8.08 -8.25
CA ILE A 93 -5.77 6.65 -8.04
C ILE A 93 -4.78 5.77 -8.81
N ALA A 94 -4.48 6.09 -10.08
CA ALA A 94 -3.54 5.31 -10.88
C ALA A 94 -2.12 5.33 -10.30
N ASN A 95 -1.59 6.51 -9.95
CA ASN A 95 -0.25 6.62 -9.40
C ASN A 95 -0.15 6.05 -7.98
N PHE A 96 -1.21 6.14 -7.18
CA PHE A 96 -1.21 5.53 -5.84
C PHE A 96 -1.21 3.99 -5.93
N LYS A 97 -1.94 3.39 -6.87
CA LYS A 97 -1.85 1.95 -7.17
C LYS A 97 -0.42 1.56 -7.56
N ALA A 98 0.25 2.37 -8.38
CA ALA A 98 1.65 2.13 -8.73
C ALA A 98 2.58 2.25 -7.51
N VAL A 99 2.31 3.15 -6.55
CA VAL A 99 3.04 3.22 -5.28
C VAL A 99 2.81 1.97 -4.42
N LEU A 100 1.61 1.39 -4.40
CA LEU A 100 1.37 0.09 -3.74
C LEU A 100 2.23 -1.02 -4.37
N VAL A 101 2.41 -1.01 -5.69
CA VAL A 101 3.33 -1.94 -6.37
C VAL A 101 4.79 -1.72 -5.96
N MET A 102 5.23 -0.47 -5.79
CA MET A 102 6.57 -0.18 -5.24
C MET A 102 6.70 -0.67 -3.79
N ASN A 103 5.63 -0.59 -3.00
CA ASN A 103 5.61 -1.14 -1.64
C ASN A 103 5.75 -2.67 -1.65
N LEU A 104 5.05 -3.38 -2.54
CA LEU A 104 5.23 -4.83 -2.73
C LEU A 104 6.70 -5.20 -2.96
N ASP A 105 7.35 -4.54 -3.93
CA ASP A 105 8.77 -4.76 -4.25
C ASP A 105 9.68 -4.55 -3.04
N ARG A 106 9.46 -3.47 -2.29
CA ARG A 106 10.19 -3.17 -1.07
C ARG A 106 10.03 -4.28 -0.03
N ARG A 107 8.79 -4.73 0.23
CA ARG A 107 8.51 -5.79 1.22
C ARG A 107 9.16 -7.10 0.82
N PHE A 108 9.04 -7.50 -0.45
CA PHE A 108 9.67 -8.71 -0.98
C PHE A 108 11.20 -8.63 -0.91
N THR A 109 11.79 -7.48 -1.25
CA THR A 109 13.23 -7.25 -1.18
C THR A 109 13.75 -7.43 0.24
N TYR A 110 13.06 -6.88 1.24
CA TYR A 110 13.49 -7.02 2.63
C TYR A 110 13.23 -8.41 3.20
N ALA A 111 12.10 -9.05 2.87
CA ALA A 111 11.84 -10.44 3.27
C ALA A 111 12.86 -11.40 2.67
N THR A 112 13.30 -11.16 1.43
CA THR A 112 14.35 -11.97 0.79
C THR A 112 15.71 -11.76 1.45
N LYS A 113 16.04 -10.53 1.86
CA LYS A 113 17.32 -10.22 2.52
C LYS A 113 17.40 -10.76 3.96
N GLY A 114 16.27 -10.78 4.67
CA GLY A 114 16.16 -11.27 6.04
C GLY A 114 15.55 -12.66 6.15
N ILE A 115 15.65 -13.49 5.10
CA ILE A 115 14.87 -14.73 4.99
C ILE A 115 15.15 -15.74 6.12
N ASP A 116 16.32 -15.65 6.75
CA ASP A 116 16.71 -16.49 7.89
C ASP A 116 15.99 -16.10 9.20
N ASP A 117 15.45 -14.87 9.29
CA ASP A 117 14.52 -14.48 10.35
C ASP A 117 13.09 -14.77 9.91
N TYR A 118 12.59 -15.93 10.36
CA TYR A 118 11.24 -16.38 10.07
C TYR A 118 10.17 -15.36 10.49
N ALA A 119 10.31 -14.75 11.66
CA ALA A 119 9.27 -13.87 12.21
C ALA A 119 9.21 -12.56 11.43
N GLU A 120 10.37 -11.95 11.15
CA GLU A 120 10.45 -10.72 10.36
C GLU A 120 10.01 -10.94 8.91
N SER A 121 10.50 -12.00 8.27
CA SER A 121 10.17 -12.30 6.87
C SER A 121 8.70 -12.66 6.68
N LYS A 122 8.11 -13.41 7.62
CA LYS A 122 6.67 -13.70 7.63
C LYS A 122 5.84 -12.43 7.77
N LEU A 123 6.24 -11.53 8.66
CA LEU A 123 5.56 -10.25 8.85
C LEU A 123 5.62 -9.38 7.58
N LEU A 124 6.78 -9.32 6.93
CA LEU A 124 6.96 -8.58 5.68
C LEU A 124 6.12 -9.19 4.54
N LEU A 125 6.06 -10.52 4.45
CA LEU A 125 5.22 -11.20 3.48
C LEU A 125 3.73 -10.96 3.75
N ALA A 126 3.30 -10.97 5.02
CA ALA A 126 1.92 -10.66 5.40
C ALA A 126 1.53 -9.22 5.03
N LYS A 127 2.43 -8.25 5.24
CA LYS A 127 2.23 -6.86 4.80
C LYS A 127 2.18 -6.71 3.28
N ALA A 128 3.01 -7.46 2.56
CA ALA A 128 2.94 -7.53 1.11
C ALA A 128 1.58 -8.13 0.66
N LYS A 129 1.09 -9.16 1.33
CA LYS A 129 -0.24 -9.73 1.06
C LYS A 129 -1.35 -8.71 1.31
N ALA A 130 -1.33 -7.99 2.43
CA ALA A 130 -2.30 -6.92 2.70
C ALA A 130 -2.28 -5.80 1.65
N THR A 131 -1.09 -5.46 1.14
CA THR A 131 -0.92 -4.53 0.02
C THR A 131 -1.54 -5.09 -1.26
N PHE A 132 -1.32 -6.36 -1.57
CA PHE A 132 -1.91 -7.02 -2.72
C PHE A 132 -3.43 -7.12 -2.62
N ASP A 133 -3.98 -7.45 -1.44
CA ASP A 133 -5.43 -7.56 -1.22
C ASP A 133 -6.15 -6.23 -1.50
N THR A 134 -5.43 -5.12 -1.30
CA THR A 134 -5.91 -3.78 -1.65
C THR A 134 -5.90 -3.53 -3.17
N LEU A 135 -4.96 -4.15 -3.89
CA LEU A 135 -4.88 -4.10 -5.36
C LEU A 135 -5.76 -5.14 -6.06
N GLU A 136 -6.11 -6.23 -5.38
CA GLU A 136 -6.80 -7.40 -5.91
C GLU A 136 -8.07 -7.07 -6.71
N PRO A 137 -8.95 -6.14 -6.26
CA PRO A 137 -10.13 -5.75 -7.03
C PRO A 137 -9.82 -5.16 -8.42
N TYR A 138 -8.60 -4.70 -8.65
CA TYR A 138 -8.15 -4.06 -9.88
C TYR A 138 -7.28 -4.95 -10.76
N VAL A 139 -6.90 -6.14 -10.29
CA VAL A 139 -6.04 -7.09 -11.03
C VAL A 139 -6.85 -7.94 -12.02
N GLY A 140 -8.13 -8.19 -11.73
CA GLY A 140 -9.02 -8.96 -12.59
C GLY A 140 -8.65 -10.45 -12.63
N ALA A 141 -8.58 -11.03 -13.83
CA ALA A 141 -8.24 -12.45 -13.99
C ALA A 141 -6.77 -12.71 -13.64
N GLY A 142 -6.51 -13.63 -12.70
CA GLY A 142 -5.16 -14.00 -12.26
C GLY A 142 -4.90 -13.85 -10.76
N SER A 143 -5.81 -13.22 -10.01
CA SER A 143 -5.67 -13.07 -8.55
C SER A 143 -5.54 -14.41 -7.81
N SER A 144 -6.22 -15.47 -8.28
CA SER A 144 -6.10 -16.81 -7.68
C SER A 144 -4.67 -17.36 -7.75
N ASP A 145 -3.99 -17.19 -8.89
CA ASP A 145 -2.60 -17.67 -9.04
C ASP A 145 -1.63 -16.85 -8.19
N ILE A 146 -1.88 -15.55 -8.05
CA ILE A 146 -1.10 -14.67 -7.18
C ILE A 146 -1.29 -15.07 -5.71
N ASN A 147 -2.53 -15.34 -5.27
CA ASN A 147 -2.81 -15.80 -3.92
C ASN A 147 -2.11 -17.14 -3.61
N LYS A 148 -2.16 -18.10 -4.54
CA LYS A 148 -1.39 -19.36 -4.42
C LYS A 148 0.11 -19.11 -4.34
N ALA A 149 0.64 -18.13 -5.08
CA ALA A 149 2.05 -17.78 -4.99
C ALA A 149 2.42 -17.16 -3.62
N PHE A 150 1.53 -16.39 -3.00
CA PHE A 150 1.73 -15.91 -1.62
C PHE A 150 1.74 -17.06 -0.61
N GLU A 151 0.84 -18.04 -0.76
CA GLU A 151 0.82 -19.26 0.07
C GLU A 151 2.11 -20.06 -0.08
N ALA A 152 2.56 -20.27 -1.32
CA ALA A 152 3.80 -20.98 -1.61
C ALA A 152 5.04 -20.21 -1.11
N ALA A 153 5.05 -18.88 -1.18
CA ALA A 153 6.09 -18.06 -0.58
C ALA A 153 6.10 -18.20 0.96
N LEU A 154 4.93 -18.23 1.59
CA LEU A 154 4.82 -18.41 3.04
C LEU A 154 5.34 -19.79 3.46
N GLU A 155 5.02 -20.84 2.71
CA GLU A 155 5.56 -22.18 2.96
C GLU A 155 7.09 -22.24 2.76
N ALA A 156 7.61 -21.53 1.75
CA ALA A 156 9.03 -21.46 1.46
C ALA A 156 9.85 -20.74 2.55
N LEU A 157 9.22 -19.93 3.41
CA LEU A 157 9.90 -19.37 4.60
C LEU A 157 10.25 -20.45 5.64
N GLY A 158 9.72 -21.66 5.51
CA GLY A 158 9.91 -22.74 6.46
C GLY A 158 9.12 -22.52 7.75
N ASN A 159 9.57 -23.14 8.84
CA ASN A 159 9.01 -23.00 10.17
C ASN A 159 10.09 -23.38 11.19
N PRO A 160 10.47 -22.51 12.13
CA PRO A 160 11.45 -22.87 13.16
C PRO A 160 10.96 -23.99 14.09
N GLY A 161 9.64 -24.22 14.16
CA GLY A 161 9.03 -25.19 15.06
C GLY A 161 8.98 -24.68 16.51
N LEU A 162 8.07 -25.25 17.31
CA LEU A 162 8.03 -24.98 18.74
C LEU A 162 9.03 -25.93 19.41
N PHE A 163 10.14 -25.38 19.92
CA PHE A 163 11.25 -26.17 20.47
C PHE A 163 11.82 -27.21 19.47
N GLY A 164 11.80 -26.89 18.17
CA GLY A 164 12.26 -27.76 17.10
C GLY A 164 11.25 -28.81 16.63
N VAL A 165 10.13 -28.98 17.33
CA VAL A 165 9.03 -29.84 16.84
C VAL A 165 8.33 -29.16 15.68
N GLY A 166 8.21 -29.86 14.55
CA GLY A 166 7.59 -29.34 13.33
C GLY A 166 8.47 -28.36 12.54
N LYS A 167 9.79 -28.41 12.75
CA LYS A 167 10.74 -27.60 11.98
C LYS A 167 10.63 -27.92 10.48
N LYS A 168 10.56 -26.88 9.67
CA LYS A 168 10.73 -26.91 8.22
C LYS A 168 11.85 -25.96 7.86
N ASP A 169 12.79 -26.42 7.03
CA ASP A 169 13.88 -25.57 6.58
C ASP A 169 13.37 -24.54 5.56
N VAL A 170 14.05 -23.39 5.54
CA VAL A 170 13.79 -22.32 4.57
C VAL A 170 14.17 -22.77 3.16
N GLN A 171 13.42 -22.33 2.15
CA GLN A 171 13.65 -22.60 0.74
C GLN A 171 13.85 -21.26 -0.01
N PRO A 172 15.05 -20.66 0.02
CA PRO A 172 15.28 -19.31 -0.48
C PRO A 172 14.99 -19.13 -1.97
N ASP A 173 15.35 -20.12 -2.78
CA ASP A 173 15.12 -20.06 -4.23
C ASP A 173 13.63 -20.11 -4.57
N VAL A 174 12.87 -20.97 -3.89
CA VAL A 174 11.40 -21.04 -4.04
C VAL A 174 10.76 -19.74 -3.58
N PHE A 175 11.16 -19.21 -2.43
CA PHE A 175 10.65 -17.92 -1.94
C PHE A 175 10.86 -16.81 -2.97
N LYS A 176 12.10 -16.67 -3.47
CA LYS A 176 12.48 -15.67 -4.46
C LYS A 176 11.72 -15.85 -5.78
N GLU A 177 11.57 -17.08 -6.26
CA GLU A 177 10.79 -17.40 -7.45
C GLU A 177 9.35 -16.92 -7.30
N LYS A 178 8.69 -17.22 -6.17
CA LYS A 178 7.29 -16.86 -5.95
C LYS A 178 7.07 -15.37 -5.79
N VAL A 179 7.91 -14.66 -5.02
CA VAL A 179 7.76 -13.19 -4.90
C VAL A 179 8.04 -12.47 -6.22
N ASN A 180 8.98 -12.96 -7.03
CA ASN A 180 9.22 -12.44 -8.38
C ASN A 180 8.05 -12.71 -9.33
N PHE A 181 7.43 -13.89 -9.25
CA PHE A 181 6.22 -14.21 -10.01
C PHE A 181 5.08 -13.23 -9.65
N ILE A 182 4.83 -13.01 -8.35
CA ILE A 182 3.81 -12.07 -7.88
C ILE A 182 4.10 -10.67 -8.43
N TYR A 183 5.31 -10.15 -8.19
CA TYR A 183 5.69 -8.81 -8.64
C TYR A 183 5.62 -8.67 -10.16
N GLY A 184 6.09 -9.66 -10.91
CA GLY A 184 6.06 -9.69 -12.37
C GLY A 184 4.64 -9.71 -12.96
N LYS A 185 3.68 -10.31 -12.26
CA LYS A 185 2.26 -10.28 -12.65
C LYS A 185 1.59 -8.95 -12.34
N VAL A 186 1.89 -8.36 -11.19
CA VAL A 186 1.20 -7.15 -10.70
C VAL A 186 1.76 -5.88 -11.34
N LYS A 187 3.08 -5.76 -11.49
CA LYS A 187 3.74 -4.53 -11.96
C LYS A 187 3.23 -3.99 -13.30
N PRO A 188 3.03 -4.81 -14.35
CA PRO A 188 2.59 -4.29 -15.65
C PRO A 188 1.17 -3.70 -15.63
N LEU A 189 0.35 -4.06 -14.64
CA LEU A 189 -1.05 -3.63 -14.54
C LEU A 189 -1.19 -2.21 -14.00
N PHE A 190 -0.19 -1.71 -13.29
CA PHE A 190 -0.24 -0.42 -12.60
C PHE A 190 0.99 0.44 -12.96
N PRO A 191 1.05 0.97 -14.20
CA PRO A 191 2.17 1.81 -14.62
C PRO A 191 2.20 3.12 -13.83
N TYR A 192 3.41 3.53 -13.44
CA TYR A 192 3.65 4.81 -12.80
C TYR A 192 3.85 5.91 -13.84
N THR A 193 3.15 7.04 -13.69
CA THR A 193 3.28 8.21 -14.56
C THR A 193 3.81 9.38 -13.75
N ALA A 194 5.11 9.66 -13.88
CA ALA A 194 5.77 10.76 -13.19
C ALA A 194 5.22 12.12 -13.66
N TYR A 195 5.06 13.04 -12.70
CA TYR A 195 4.73 14.42 -13.04
C TYR A 195 5.92 15.09 -13.73
N VAL A 196 5.68 15.63 -14.93
CA VAL A 196 6.63 16.50 -15.63
C VAL A 196 6.12 17.92 -15.46
N LYS A 197 6.85 18.72 -14.66
CA LYS A 197 6.55 20.14 -14.52
C LYS A 197 6.60 20.78 -15.91
N PRO A 198 5.55 21.49 -16.36
CA PRO A 198 5.62 22.22 -17.62
C PRO A 198 6.77 23.22 -17.53
N THR A 199 7.84 22.96 -18.26
CA THR A 199 8.91 23.95 -18.46
C THR A 199 8.25 25.12 -19.18
N ALA A 200 8.22 26.29 -18.54
CA ALA A 200 7.78 27.52 -19.19
C ALA A 200 8.53 27.63 -20.53
N PRO A 201 7.86 28.00 -21.64
CA PRO A 201 8.51 28.14 -22.92
C PRO A 201 9.72 29.05 -22.73
N SER A 202 10.91 28.48 -22.93
CA SER A 202 12.16 29.21 -22.82
C SER A 202 12.03 30.41 -23.74
N GLU A 203 12.02 31.59 -23.13
CA GLU A 203 12.01 32.88 -23.80
C GLU A 203 13.04 32.80 -24.93
N THR A 204 12.54 32.91 -26.16
CA THR A 204 13.35 32.85 -27.37
C THR A 204 14.57 33.75 -27.18
N ALA A 205 15.75 33.15 -27.28
CA ALA A 205 16.99 33.90 -27.36
C ALA A 205 16.83 35.03 -28.40
N PRO A 206 17.31 36.25 -28.11
CA PRO A 206 17.10 37.40 -28.97
C PRO A 206 17.65 37.10 -30.37
N VAL A 207 16.78 37.27 -31.35
CA VAL A 207 17.07 37.20 -32.79
C VAL A 207 18.31 38.04 -33.07
N ALA A 208 19.41 37.37 -33.43
CA ALA A 208 20.58 38.03 -33.98
C ALA A 208 20.17 38.79 -35.24
N LYS A 209 20.50 40.08 -35.24
CA LYS A 209 20.32 41.07 -36.30
C LYS A 209 20.75 40.50 -37.67
N PRO A 210 19.99 40.70 -38.76
CA PRO A 210 20.39 40.26 -40.09
C PRO A 210 21.71 40.93 -40.51
N GLN A 211 22.75 40.13 -40.76
CA GLN A 211 23.97 40.58 -41.43
C GLN A 211 23.69 40.73 -42.93
N GLU A 212 24.08 41.89 -43.46
CA GLU A 212 23.99 42.26 -44.87
C GLU A 212 24.75 41.29 -45.78
N THR A 213 24.14 41.03 -46.93
CA THR A 213 24.67 40.29 -48.07
C THR A 213 25.80 41.04 -48.78
N PRO A 214 26.82 40.33 -49.29
CA PRO A 214 27.53 40.75 -50.49
C PRO A 214 26.95 40.11 -51.76
N LYS A 215 26.67 41.00 -52.71
CA LYS A 215 26.20 40.84 -54.09
C LYS A 215 27.25 40.19 -55.01
N VAL A 216 26.79 39.77 -56.20
CA VAL A 216 27.50 39.43 -57.47
C VAL A 216 27.45 37.91 -57.79
N GLU A 217 27.06 37.38 -58.95
CA GLU A 217 26.60 37.86 -60.27
C GLU A 217 25.83 36.69 -60.96
N ALA A 218 24.88 37.00 -61.85
CA ALA A 218 24.20 36.04 -62.71
C ALA A 218 25.04 35.72 -63.98
N PRO A 219 24.69 34.68 -64.76
CA PRO A 219 23.86 34.96 -65.93
C PRO A 219 22.86 33.85 -66.38
N LYS A 220 21.72 34.33 -66.93
CA LYS A 220 20.94 33.89 -68.14
C LYS A 220 20.57 32.40 -68.34
N SER A 221 19.39 32.00 -68.84
CA SER A 221 18.09 32.61 -69.20
C SER A 221 17.17 31.53 -69.81
N GLU A 222 15.90 31.47 -69.37
CA GLU A 222 14.64 31.17 -70.13
C GLU A 222 14.34 29.80 -70.81
N PRO A 223 13.06 29.49 -71.17
CA PRO A 223 11.76 29.75 -70.49
C PRO A 223 10.68 28.63 -70.62
N ALA A 224 9.51 28.88 -69.99
CA ALA A 224 8.15 28.34 -70.26
C ALA A 224 7.81 26.93 -69.72
N ALA A 225 6.61 26.60 -69.19
CA ALA A 225 5.28 27.21 -69.23
C ALA A 225 4.43 26.81 -68.00
N LYS A 226 3.37 27.58 -67.75
CA LYS A 226 2.21 27.35 -66.86
C LYS A 226 0.95 27.34 -67.78
N PRO A 227 -0.31 27.16 -67.32
CA PRO A 227 -0.95 26.33 -66.28
C PRO A 227 -2.00 25.36 -66.89
N GLU A 228 -2.61 24.46 -66.10
CA GLU A 228 -4.07 24.24 -66.16
C GLU A 228 -4.62 23.38 -64.99
N GLN A 229 -5.53 23.98 -64.22
CA GLN A 229 -6.74 23.38 -63.62
C GLN A 229 -7.85 23.53 -64.71
N PRO A 230 -8.98 22.77 -64.76
CA PRO A 230 -9.94 22.69 -63.64
C PRO A 230 -10.88 21.43 -63.57
N ALA A 231 -11.70 21.41 -62.51
CA ALA A 231 -13.11 20.98 -62.44
C ALA A 231 -13.46 19.47 -62.62
N ALA A 232 -14.60 18.92 -62.18
CA ALA A 232 -15.62 19.20 -61.18
C ALA A 232 -16.68 18.08 -61.29
N GLY A 233 -17.39 17.80 -60.19
CA GLY A 233 -18.74 17.20 -60.18
C GLY A 233 -18.82 15.70 -59.89
N LYS A 234 -19.90 15.14 -59.35
CA LYS A 234 -21.13 15.67 -58.72
C LYS A 234 -21.90 14.44 -58.17
N ASP A 235 -22.62 14.65 -57.06
CA ASP A 235 -23.89 14.04 -56.63
C ASP A 235 -24.14 12.51 -56.74
N ALA A 236 -24.46 11.87 -55.61
CA ALA A 236 -25.80 11.30 -55.33
C ALA A 236 -25.90 10.64 -53.93
N LYS A 237 -27.00 10.96 -53.24
CA LYS A 237 -27.50 10.42 -51.96
C LYS A 237 -28.72 9.49 -52.26
N PRO A 238 -29.48 9.00 -51.26
CA PRO A 238 -29.36 7.78 -50.45
C PRO A 238 -30.39 6.68 -50.82
N ALA A 239 -30.29 5.50 -50.18
CA ALA A 239 -31.44 4.61 -50.02
C ALA A 239 -31.50 4.02 -48.60
N GLU A 240 -32.55 4.39 -47.86
CA GLU A 240 -33.20 3.56 -46.84
C GLU A 240 -33.73 2.27 -47.48
N THR A 241 -33.90 1.17 -46.73
CA THR A 241 -35.22 0.65 -46.29
C THR A 241 -35.06 -0.73 -45.60
N LYS A 242 -35.77 -0.86 -44.46
CA LYS A 242 -36.53 -2.03 -43.94
C LYS A 242 -35.85 -3.17 -43.15
N ALA A 243 -36.35 -3.29 -41.92
CA ALA A 243 -36.53 -4.49 -41.13
C ALA A 243 -37.40 -5.56 -41.83
N PRO A 244 -37.45 -6.79 -41.28
CA PRO A 244 -38.72 -7.20 -40.69
C PRO A 244 -38.60 -7.85 -39.30
N ASP A 245 -39.72 -7.69 -38.60
CA ASP A 245 -40.20 -8.40 -37.41
C ASP A 245 -40.57 -9.86 -37.77
N ALA A 246 -40.39 -10.81 -36.84
CA ALA A 246 -41.35 -11.88 -36.53
C ALA A 246 -40.77 -12.95 -35.58
N ALA A 247 -41.57 -13.23 -34.56
CA ALA A 247 -41.39 -14.21 -33.50
C ALA A 247 -41.41 -15.69 -33.95
N ALA A 248 -40.73 -16.55 -33.18
CA ALA A 248 -41.17 -17.93 -32.95
C ALA A 248 -40.60 -18.44 -31.62
N ALA A 249 -41.51 -18.89 -30.75
CA ALA A 249 -41.25 -19.60 -29.51
C ALA A 249 -40.69 -21.00 -29.78
N VAL A 250 -39.75 -21.46 -28.94
CA VAL A 250 -39.49 -22.90 -28.74
C VAL A 250 -39.16 -23.14 -27.26
N GLU A 251 -40.03 -23.95 -26.64
CA GLU A 251 -39.83 -24.63 -25.35
C GLU A 251 -38.50 -25.40 -25.32
N THR A 252 -37.80 -25.41 -24.19
CA THR A 252 -37.02 -26.59 -23.81
C THR A 252 -36.84 -26.70 -22.30
N LYS A 253 -37.59 -27.68 -21.77
CA LYS A 253 -37.39 -28.51 -20.59
C LYS A 253 -36.19 -28.22 -19.68
N SER A 254 -36.55 -27.87 -18.45
CA SER A 254 -35.87 -28.23 -17.21
C SER A 254 -35.70 -29.76 -17.08
N PRO A 255 -34.58 -30.25 -16.52
CA PRO A 255 -34.59 -31.45 -15.70
C PRO A 255 -34.26 -31.14 -14.23
N GLU A 256 -35.01 -31.86 -13.39
CA GLU A 256 -34.96 -31.94 -11.93
C GLU A 256 -33.59 -32.30 -11.32
N PRO A 257 -33.44 -32.07 -10.00
CA PRO A 257 -32.27 -32.41 -9.22
C PRO A 257 -32.30 -33.87 -8.75
N SER A 258 -31.13 -34.47 -8.54
CA SER A 258 -31.02 -35.69 -7.75
C SER A 258 -29.72 -35.72 -6.95
N ALA A 259 -29.93 -35.84 -5.63
CA ALA A 259 -29.17 -36.61 -4.62
C ALA A 259 -27.64 -36.49 -4.63
N THR A 260 -26.95 -36.39 -3.48
CA THR A 260 -26.86 -37.50 -2.53
C THR A 260 -26.25 -37.04 -1.20
N ALA A 261 -26.69 -37.72 -0.15
CA ALA A 261 -26.38 -37.65 1.27
C ALA A 261 -24.96 -37.21 1.68
N SER A 262 -24.93 -36.31 2.66
CA SER A 262 -23.82 -36.06 3.56
C SER A 262 -23.97 -37.01 4.76
N ALA A 263 -23.01 -37.91 4.94
CA ALA A 263 -22.89 -38.74 6.13
C ALA A 263 -21.45 -38.62 6.65
N SER A 264 -21.32 -38.00 7.84
CA SER A 264 -20.11 -38.00 8.66
C SER A 264 -19.68 -39.40 9.05
N PRO A 265 -18.37 -39.63 9.20
CA PRO A 265 -17.90 -40.56 10.22
C PRO A 265 -17.09 -39.83 11.31
N THR A 266 -17.58 -40.01 12.53
CA THR A 266 -16.88 -39.93 13.81
C THR A 266 -15.68 -40.89 13.83
N PRO A 267 -14.51 -40.53 14.39
CA PRO A 267 -13.55 -41.53 14.82
C PRO A 267 -13.79 -41.90 16.29
N THR A 268 -14.13 -43.18 16.47
CA THR A 268 -14.18 -43.90 17.74
C THR A 268 -12.78 -44.06 18.33
N ALA A 269 -12.69 -43.84 19.63
CA ALA A 269 -11.53 -44.16 20.45
C ALA A 269 -11.43 -45.69 20.67
N GLU A 270 -10.24 -46.25 20.50
CA GLU A 270 -9.88 -47.55 21.06
C GLU A 270 -8.52 -47.44 21.75
N ALA A 271 -8.52 -47.86 23.01
CA ALA A 271 -7.39 -47.88 23.92
C ALA A 271 -6.83 -49.31 24.00
N ALA A 272 -5.51 -49.46 24.07
CA ALA A 272 -4.79 -50.28 25.05
C ALA A 272 -3.29 -50.38 24.72
N GLU A 273 -2.49 -50.20 25.77
CA GLU A 273 -1.04 -50.26 25.91
C GLU A 273 -0.47 -51.72 25.88
N PRO A 274 0.75 -52.02 26.41
CA PRO A 274 2.09 -51.50 26.13
C PRO A 274 3.07 -52.65 25.78
N SER A 275 4.28 -52.34 25.31
CA SER A 275 5.43 -53.21 25.56
C SER A 275 6.70 -52.40 25.72
N ALA A 276 7.36 -52.63 26.85
CA ALA A 276 8.60 -52.02 27.28
C ALA A 276 9.78 -52.98 27.05
N ALA A 277 10.91 -52.42 26.61
CA ALA A 277 12.29 -52.90 26.84
C ALA A 277 13.19 -51.72 26.46
N VAL A 278 13.66 -50.86 27.37
CA VAL A 278 14.81 -51.04 28.27
C VAL A 278 16.01 -51.66 27.56
N GLU A 279 16.90 -50.81 27.03
CA GLU A 279 18.34 -51.03 27.17
C GLU A 279 19.13 -49.71 26.95
N ALA A 280 19.68 -49.24 28.06
CA ALA A 280 20.86 -48.39 28.20
C ALA A 280 21.58 -48.91 29.46
N PRO A 281 22.86 -48.63 29.76
CA PRO A 281 23.74 -47.63 29.13
C PRO A 281 25.19 -48.11 28.88
N ALA A 282 25.97 -47.31 28.16
CA ALA A 282 27.43 -47.29 28.32
C ALA A 282 27.94 -45.85 28.28
N LYS A 283 28.88 -45.59 29.19
CA LYS A 283 29.34 -44.30 29.72
C LYS A 283 30.86 -44.26 29.56
N ALA A 284 31.42 -43.19 29.00
CA ALA A 284 32.76 -42.63 29.28
C ALA A 284 32.98 -41.48 28.27
N SER A 285 33.03 -40.19 28.67
CA SER A 285 33.99 -39.43 29.50
C SER A 285 35.12 -38.82 28.68
N GLU A 286 35.19 -37.47 28.77
CA GLU A 286 36.38 -36.58 28.72
C GLU A 286 37.25 -36.60 27.45
N ALA A 287 37.96 -35.55 27.06
CA ALA A 287 38.05 -34.12 27.36
C ALA A 287 39.16 -33.62 26.41
N ALA A 288 39.04 -32.44 25.82
CA ALA A 288 40.21 -31.62 25.47
C ALA A 288 39.76 -30.21 25.04
N ALA A 289 40.15 -29.24 25.84
CA ALA A 289 40.21 -27.84 25.51
C ALA A 289 41.28 -27.58 24.44
N SER A 290 41.09 -26.52 23.64
CA SER A 290 42.19 -25.74 23.05
C SER A 290 41.70 -24.34 22.72
N ASP A 291 42.18 -23.40 23.54
CA ASP A 291 42.36 -21.97 23.28
C ASP A 291 43.06 -21.70 21.94
N ALA A 292 42.58 -20.71 21.17
CA ALA A 292 43.40 -19.87 20.29
C ALA A 292 42.65 -18.60 19.84
N LYS A 293 42.72 -17.56 20.68
CA LYS A 293 43.17 -16.19 20.37
C LYS A 293 42.99 -15.65 18.93
N GLN A 294 42.02 -14.73 18.82
CA GLN A 294 42.14 -13.35 18.31
C GLN A 294 42.97 -13.09 17.03
N ALA A 295 42.27 -12.68 15.96
CA ALA A 295 42.77 -11.69 15.01
C ALA A 295 41.65 -10.69 14.67
N ASP A 296 41.98 -9.43 14.90
CA ASP A 296 41.26 -8.22 14.54
C ASP A 296 40.95 -8.15 13.04
N SER A 297 39.72 -7.81 12.70
CA SER A 297 39.44 -6.97 11.54
C SER A 297 38.12 -6.23 11.77
N THR A 298 38.28 -5.07 12.40
CA THR A 298 37.27 -4.01 12.43
C THR A 298 37.05 -3.48 11.00
N LYS A 299 35.77 -3.21 10.68
CA LYS A 299 35.25 -2.03 9.96
C LYS A 299 34.55 -2.28 8.61
N VAL A 300 33.29 -1.80 8.63
CA VAL A 300 32.40 -1.31 7.55
C VAL A 300 31.31 -2.30 7.06
N ALA A 301 30.07 -1.77 7.07
CA ALA A 301 28.78 -2.33 6.65
C ALA A 301 28.12 -3.23 7.72
N SER A 302 27.05 -2.85 8.42
CA SER A 302 25.87 -2.13 7.95
C SER A 302 25.35 -1.17 9.01
N ALA A 303 25.44 0.13 8.74
CA ALA A 303 24.58 1.11 9.39
C ALA A 303 23.17 0.91 8.83
N HIS A 304 22.41 -0.02 9.42
CA HIS A 304 20.97 -0.01 9.26
C HIS A 304 20.48 1.35 9.78
N ALA A 305 19.72 2.07 8.96
CA ALA A 305 19.04 3.27 9.44
C ALA A 305 18.29 2.85 10.71
N PRO A 306 18.63 3.40 11.89
CA PRO A 306 17.89 3.08 13.10
C PRO A 306 16.44 3.40 12.80
N MET A 307 15.53 2.44 13.04
CA MET A 307 14.13 2.81 13.17
C MET A 307 14.10 3.86 14.27
N GLN A 308 14.04 5.13 13.88
CA GLN A 308 13.85 6.23 14.81
C GLN A 308 12.49 5.94 15.43
N ARG A 309 12.50 5.41 16.66
CA ARG A 309 11.36 5.52 17.55
C ARG A 309 11.23 7.00 17.80
N THR A 310 10.49 7.68 16.94
CA THR A 310 10.08 9.05 17.18
C THR A 310 9.14 8.95 18.37
N ASP A 311 9.61 9.34 19.55
CA ASP A 311 8.73 9.60 20.68
C ASP A 311 7.77 10.72 20.25
N LYS A 312 6.61 10.33 19.73
CA LYS A 312 5.52 11.24 19.34
C LYS A 312 4.76 11.79 20.56
N THR A 313 5.25 11.51 21.77
CA THR A 313 4.75 12.10 23.01
C THR A 313 5.33 13.50 23.13
N ASN A 314 4.53 14.52 22.85
CA ASN A 314 4.90 15.89 23.18
C ASN A 314 4.90 16.02 24.71
N PRO A 315 6.08 16.09 25.38
CA PRO A 315 6.15 16.05 26.84
C PRO A 315 5.42 17.25 27.46
N LEU A 316 5.34 18.35 26.72
CA LEU A 316 4.64 19.56 27.12
C LEU A 316 3.12 19.34 27.18
N VAL A 317 2.57 18.54 26.25
CA VAL A 317 1.16 18.15 26.27
C VAL A 317 0.88 17.19 27.42
N SER A 318 1.74 16.20 27.64
CA SER A 318 1.59 15.26 28.78
C SER A 318 1.64 15.99 30.12
N VAL A 319 2.59 16.91 30.30
CA VAL A 319 2.70 17.73 31.53
C VAL A 319 1.50 18.67 31.68
N ALA A 320 1.01 19.27 30.59
CA ALA A 320 -0.17 20.14 30.63
C ALA A 320 -1.45 19.37 31.02
N VAL A 321 -1.65 18.16 30.50
CA VAL A 321 -2.80 17.31 30.84
C VAL A 321 -2.73 16.86 32.30
N ILE A 322 -1.59 16.34 32.74
CA ILE A 322 -1.40 15.88 34.12
C ILE A 322 -1.54 17.06 35.10
N GLY A 323 -0.92 18.20 34.78
CA GLY A 323 -1.05 19.43 35.56
C GLY A 323 -2.48 19.94 35.63
N GLY A 324 -3.20 19.94 34.50
CA GLY A 324 -4.61 20.34 34.43
C GLY A 324 -5.52 19.47 35.30
N VAL A 325 -5.31 18.16 35.29
CA VAL A 325 -6.08 17.22 36.14
C VAL A 325 -5.79 17.47 37.62
N ILE A 326 -4.53 17.68 38.01
CA ILE A 326 -4.16 17.97 39.41
C ILE A 326 -4.78 19.30 39.87
N VAL A 327 -4.77 20.33 39.03
CA VAL A 327 -5.37 21.64 39.37
C VAL A 327 -6.90 21.54 39.49
N LEU A 328 -7.56 20.76 38.63
CA LEU A 328 -9.01 20.56 38.70
C LEU A 328 -9.42 19.75 39.93
N LEU A 329 -8.71 18.66 40.24
CA LEU A 329 -9.00 17.84 41.42
C LEU A 329 -8.64 18.58 42.71
N GLY A 330 -7.46 19.21 42.77
CA GLY A 330 -7.02 20.00 43.92
C GLY A 330 -7.90 21.22 44.15
N GLY A 331 -8.26 21.95 43.09
CA GLY A 331 -9.18 23.08 43.13
C GLY A 331 -10.59 22.67 43.55
N GLY A 332 -11.07 21.51 43.07
CA GLY A 332 -12.36 20.94 43.45
C GLY A 332 -12.43 20.59 44.95
N VAL A 333 -11.39 19.92 45.47
CA VAL A 333 -11.30 19.55 46.90
C VAL A 333 -11.17 20.80 47.79
N TRP A 334 -10.35 21.77 47.40
CA TRP A 334 -10.21 23.03 48.14
C TRP A 334 -11.53 23.82 48.19
N PHE A 335 -12.24 23.89 47.06
CA PHE A 335 -13.54 24.54 46.97
C PHE A 335 -14.62 23.81 47.79
N ALA A 336 -14.62 22.48 47.79
CA ALA A 336 -15.53 21.65 48.59
C ALA A 336 -15.33 21.88 50.09
N ARG A 337 -14.08 21.93 50.56
CA ARG A 337 -13.74 22.27 51.96
C ARG A 337 -14.18 23.68 52.35
N LYS A 338 -13.92 24.67 51.50
CA LYS A 338 -14.31 26.07 51.76
C LYS A 338 -15.84 26.23 51.90
N LYS A 339 -16.62 25.37 51.25
CA LYS A 339 -18.09 25.35 51.33
C LYS A 339 -18.67 24.38 52.35
N LYS A 340 -17.83 23.69 53.14
CA LYS A 340 -18.23 22.66 54.13
C LYS A 340 -19.10 21.55 53.54
N TRP A 341 -18.83 21.13 52.30
CA TRP A 341 -19.51 19.94 51.74
C TRP A 341 -18.78 18.64 52.08
N ILE A 342 -17.50 18.76 52.42
CA ILE A 342 -16.58 17.74 52.93
C ILE A 342 -15.73 18.45 53.99
#